data_AF-A0AAD0HN60-F1
#
_entry.id   AF-A0AAD0HN60-F1
#
_cell.length_a   1.000
_cell.length_b   1.000
_cell.length_c   1.000
_cell.angle_alpha   90.00
_cell.angle_beta   90.00
_cell.angle_gamma   90.00
#
_symmetry.space_group_name_H-M   'P 1'
#
loop_
_entity.id
_entity.type
_entity.pdbx_description
1 polymer ?
#
loop_
_entity_poly.entity_id
_entity_poly.type
_entity_poly.pdbx_seq_one_letter_code
_entity_poly.pdbx_strand_id
1 'polypeptide(L)' 'MEKIKCGMCGKHITDKTEVEYSEWYTEFFCDPKHAITYYMDQAGSKPMEFDKDSLKILGIKMENGMLYTK' A
#
# COMPACT_ATOMS: atom_id res chain seq x y z
N MET A 1 -21.39 16.82 14.57
CA MET A 1 -19.95 16.53 14.68
C MET A 1 -19.77 15.06 14.38
N GLU A 2 -18.92 14.71 13.43
CA GLU A 2 -18.67 13.32 13.05
C GLU A 2 -17.45 12.77 13.82
N LYS A 3 -17.50 11.48 14.18
CA LYS A 3 -16.39 10.81 14.86
C LYS A 3 -15.38 10.34 13.82
N ILE A 4 -14.09 10.61 14.06
CA ILE A 4 -12.99 10.13 13.23
C ILE A 4 -12.96 8.59 13.25
N LYS A 5 -12.77 7.99 12.08
CA LYS A 5 -12.64 6.54 11.90
C LYS A 5 -11.31 6.21 11.27
N CYS A 6 -10.82 5.00 11.52
CA CYS A 6 -9.69 4.45 10.77
C CYS A 6 -10.09 4.26 9.30
N GLY A 7 -9.29 4.80 8.37
CA GLY A 7 -9.52 4.71 6.92
C GLY A 7 -9.48 3.28 6.36
N MET A 8 -8.94 2.32 7.10
CA MET A 8 -8.95 0.89 6.73
C MET A 8 -10.05 0.11 7.45
N CYS A 9 -10.03 0.03 8.79
CA CYS A 9 -10.95 -0.86 9.51
C CYS A 9 -12.27 -0.20 9.97
N GLY A 10 -12.43 1.11 9.77
CA GLY A 10 -13.66 1.85 10.10
C GLY A 10 -13.92 2.03 11.61
N LYS A 11 -13.06 1.51 12.50
CA LYS A 11 -13.19 1.70 13.95
C LYS A 11 -13.00 3.18 14.32
N HIS A 12 -13.74 3.65 15.31
CA HIS A 12 -13.56 5.00 15.83
C HIS A 12 -12.19 5.17 16.49
N ILE A 13 -11.54 6.27 16.19
CA ILE A 13 -10.27 6.67 16.82
C ILE A 13 -10.58 7.48 18.08
N THR A 14 -9.80 7.24 19.12
CA THR A 14 -9.90 7.93 20.42
C THR A 14 -8.57 8.59 20.76
N ASP A 15 -8.56 9.45 21.78
CA ASP A 15 -7.35 10.04 22.37
C ASP A 15 -6.39 9.00 22.99
N LYS A 16 -6.81 7.75 23.11
CA LYS A 16 -6.00 6.61 23.59
C LYS A 16 -5.43 5.76 22.46
N THR A 17 -5.82 6.02 21.22
CA THR A 17 -5.32 5.28 20.06
C THR A 17 -3.96 5.84 19.67
N GLU A 18 -2.98 4.98 19.42
CA GLU A 18 -1.76 5.39 18.73
C GLU A 18 -2.11 5.54 17.25
N VAL A 19 -2.04 6.78 16.74
CA VAL A 19 -2.60 7.13 15.44
C VAL A 19 -1.49 7.43 14.46
N GLU A 20 -1.62 6.83 13.28
CA GLU A 20 -0.88 7.24 12.08
C GLU A 20 -1.78 8.13 11.23
N TYR A 21 -1.27 9.28 10.79
CA TYR A 21 -1.96 10.15 9.85
C TYR A 21 -1.25 10.17 8.50
N SER A 22 -1.99 9.87 7.43
CA SER A 22 -1.48 10.03 6.08
C SER A 22 -1.80 11.42 5.56
N GLU A 23 -0.77 12.24 5.34
CA GLU A 23 -0.96 13.55 4.71
C GLU A 23 -1.42 13.42 3.26
N TRP A 24 -0.88 12.45 2.52
CA TRP A 24 -1.22 12.24 1.11
C TRP A 24 -2.65 11.76 0.90
N TYR A 25 -3.08 10.76 1.67
CA TYR A 25 -4.43 10.20 1.57
C TYR A 25 -5.45 10.94 2.44
N THR A 26 -5.01 11.86 3.31
CA THR A 26 -5.83 12.59 4.29
C THR A 26 -6.62 11.67 5.24
N GLU A 27 -6.06 10.51 5.56
CA GLU A 27 -6.70 9.44 6.33
C GLU A 27 -5.99 9.19 7.66
N PHE A 28 -6.77 8.81 8.68
CA PHE A 28 -6.26 8.38 9.98
C PHE A 28 -6.26 6.85 10.08
N PHE A 29 -5.25 6.27 10.75
CA PHE A 29 -5.15 4.83 10.97
C PHE A 29 -4.89 4.52 12.44
N CYS A 30 -5.52 3.46 12.95
CA CYS A 30 -5.39 3.07 14.35
C CYS A 30 -4.13 2.24 14.65
N ASP A 31 -3.31 1.95 13.63
CA ASP A 31 -2.00 1.34 13.73
C ASP A 31 -1.25 1.41 12.38
N PRO A 32 0.08 1.25 12.36
CA PRO A 32 0.89 1.28 11.15
C PRO A 32 0.55 0.20 10.12
N LYS A 33 0.07 -0.98 10.55
CA LYS A 33 -0.25 -2.07 9.63
C LYS A 33 -1.47 -1.73 8.80
N HIS A 34 -2.49 -1.08 9.38
CA HIS A 34 -3.63 -0.58 8.64
C HIS A 34 -3.24 0.49 7.62
N ALA A 35 -2.35 1.41 7.99
CA ALA A 35 -1.82 2.42 7.08
C ALA A 35 -1.11 1.77 5.88
N ILE A 36 -0.15 0.89 6.12
CA ILE A 36 0.61 0.19 5.07
C ILE A 36 -0.31 -0.65 4.18
N THR A 37 -1.26 -1.39 4.78
CA THR A 37 -2.22 -2.21 4.02
C THR A 37 -3.07 -1.33 3.08
N TYR A 38 -3.58 -0.21 3.60
CA TYR A 38 -4.34 0.75 2.80
C TYR A 38 -3.49 1.33 1.67
N TYR A 39 -2.24 1.73 1.93
CA TYR A 39 -1.35 2.29 0.90
C TYR A 39 -1.05 1.29 -0.22
N MET A 40 -0.80 0.02 0.13
CA MET A 40 -0.55 -1.03 -0.87
C MET A 40 -1.79 -1.28 -1.74
N ASP A 41 -2.98 -1.27 -1.13
CA ASP A 41 -4.25 -1.43 -1.84
C ASP A 41 -4.52 -0.25 -2.78
N GLN A 42 -4.41 0.99 -2.29
CA GLN A 42 -4.60 2.20 -3.09
C GLN A 42 -3.57 2.33 -4.22
N ALA A 43 -2.32 1.92 -3.98
CA ALA A 43 -1.27 1.91 -5.00
C ALA A 43 -1.41 0.76 -6.00
N GLY A 44 -2.33 -0.19 -5.78
CA GLY A 44 -2.47 -1.39 -6.59
C GLY A 44 -1.23 -2.29 -6.55
N SER A 45 -0.45 -2.22 -5.47
CA SER A 45 0.77 -2.99 -5.26
C SER A 45 0.42 -4.44 -4.95
N LYS A 46 0.81 -5.36 -5.84
CA LYS A 46 0.53 -6.80 -5.75
C LYS A 46 1.80 -7.59 -6.01
N PRO A 47 1.94 -8.80 -5.43
CA PRO A 47 2.97 -9.74 -5.87
C PRO A 47 2.91 -9.94 -7.38
N MET A 48 4.08 -9.95 -8.01
CA MET A 48 4.23 -10.18 -9.44
C MET A 48 4.91 -11.51 -9.68
N GLU A 49 4.37 -12.32 -10.58
CA GLU A 49 5.04 -13.50 -11.09
C GLU A 49 6.04 -13.10 -12.19
N PHE A 50 7.25 -13.67 -12.14
CA PHE A 50 8.32 -13.39 -13.10
C PHE A 50 8.16 -14.22 -14.39
N ASP A 51 6.97 -14.19 -14.99
CA ASP A 51 6.74 -14.83 -16.27
C ASP A 51 7.23 -13.95 -17.44
N LYS A 52 7.59 -14.59 -18.55
CA LYS A 52 8.22 -13.93 -19.70
C LYS A 52 7.31 -12.88 -20.36
N ASP A 53 6.00 -13.08 -20.34
CA ASP A 53 5.05 -12.20 -21.01
C ASP A 53 4.82 -10.94 -20.16
N SER A 54 4.65 -11.09 -18.85
CA SER A 54 4.55 -9.99 -17.90
C SER A 54 5.81 -9.10 -17.91
N LEU A 55 7.00 -9.71 -17.89
CA LEU A 55 8.26 -8.96 -17.94
C LEU A 55 8.45 -8.23 -19.28
N LYS A 56 8.04 -8.84 -20.39
CA LYS A 56 8.09 -8.19 -21.71
C LYS A 56 7.17 -6.97 -21.79
N ILE A 57 5.96 -7.06 -21.23
CA ILE A 57 5.01 -5.93 -21.15
C ILE A 57 5.61 -4.76 -20.37
N LEU A 58 6.33 -5.05 -19.28
CA LEU A 58 6.99 -4.03 -18.47
C LEU A 58 8.34 -3.54 -19.03
N GLY A 59 8.77 -4.05 -20.19
CA GLY A 59 10.08 -3.68 -20.76
C GLY A 59 11.27 -4.16 -19.94
N ILE A 60 11.09 -5.21 -19.14
CA ILE A 60 12.12 -5.78 -18.27
C ILE A 60 12.77 -6.99 -18.97
N LYS A 61 14.10 -7.01 -18.97
CA LYS A 61 14.92 -8.16 -19.38
C LYS A 61 15.43 -8.88 -18.13
N MET A 62 15.32 -10.20 -18.11
CA MET A 62 15.95 -11.03 -17.08
C MET A 62 17.22 -11.67 -17.63
N GLU A 63 18.35 -11.49 -16.96
CA GLU A 63 19.65 -12.05 -17.33
C GLU A 63 20.45 -12.43 -16.07
N ASN A 64 20.88 -13.70 -15.98
CA ASN A 64 21.57 -14.26 -14.80
C ASN A 64 20.84 -14.04 -13.46
N GLY A 65 19.51 -14.15 -13.46
CA GLY A 65 18.66 -13.93 -12.27
C GLY A 65 18.45 -12.47 -11.88
N MET A 66 19.04 -11.53 -12.64
CA MET A 66 18.91 -10.08 -12.43
C MET A 66 17.92 -9.49 -13.43
N LEU A 67 17.22 -8.43 -13.03
CA LEU A 67 16.26 -7.71 -13.86
C LEU A 67 16.86 -6.37 -14.30
N TYR A 68 16.70 -6.07 -15.59
CA TYR A 68 17.19 -4.85 -16.22
C TYR A 68 16.03 -4.17 -16.93
N THR A 69 15.84 -2.88 -16.69
CA THR A 69 15.04 -2.05 -17.59
C THR A 69 15.83 -1.84 -18.88
N LYS A 70 15.14 -1.81 -20.02
CA LYS A 70 15.77 -1.32 -21.26
C LYS A 70 16.22 0.14 -21.15
#